data_AF-A0A1B7NMT5-F1
#
_entry.id   AF-A0A1B7NMT5-F1
#
_cell.length_a   1.000
_cell.length_b   1.000
_cell.length_c   1.000
_cell.angle_alpha   90.00
_cell.angle_beta   90.00
_cell.angle_gamma   90.00
#
_symmetry.space_group_name_H-M   'P 1'
#
loop_
_entity.id
_entity.type
_entity.pdbx_description
1 polymer ?
#
loop_
_entity_poly.entity_id
_entity_poly.type
_entity_poly.pdbx_seq_one_letter_code
_entity_poly.pdbx_strand_id
1 'polypeptide(L)'
;MNIKFTKRMHRSGHQFEVREEDTEPEGLDSQQSKLDTPVSFTRKQAIKMVVQMLDQCRGRELPGILNPMLISHLFWERSKKWESIARCHLTKVAATCKKFILEVLDHAAAPEIKKGVLHLTVLPTLNQAEQKALNELKSIENDKNGQPITYNHYFTDTWQKIQQERSTRNIEEQAKEATVTISPQTWSGGPDFEKKQYIDPTTFNRKLRQVTERDMDKFCAEQALDAHDAFYKCERKYFIDVVAKQVIERHLLSPLAEVFSPKVLAHYSDKQIHLLASEPPEIVRRREHLDGRRQMLEDGQLAFDMAMSENMI
;
A
#
# COMPACT_ATOMS: atom_id res chain seq x y z
N MET A 1 8.07 5.09 -5.66
CA MET A 1 8.12 4.12 -4.54
C MET A 1 6.75 3.51 -4.22
N ASN A 2 5.65 4.27 -4.32
CA ASN A 2 4.29 3.78 -4.04
C ASN A 2 3.90 2.52 -4.84
N ILE A 3 4.29 2.39 -6.11
CA ILE A 3 4.04 1.17 -6.91
C ILE A 3 4.63 -0.10 -6.25
N LYS A 4 5.85 0.00 -5.68
CA LYS A 4 6.49 -1.13 -4.98
C LYS A 4 5.74 -1.48 -3.69
N PHE A 5 5.25 -0.46 -2.97
CA PHE A 5 4.41 -0.64 -1.80
C PHE A 5 3.08 -1.33 -2.14
N THR A 6 2.37 -0.88 -3.17
CA THR A 6 1.14 -1.51 -3.68
C THR A 6 1.38 -2.98 -4.01
N LYS A 7 2.45 -3.30 -4.78
CA LYS A 7 2.81 -4.68 -5.09
C LYS A 7 3.10 -5.51 -3.84
N ARG A 8 3.81 -4.95 -2.84
CA ARG A 8 4.09 -5.64 -1.56
C ARG A 8 2.81 -5.88 -0.76
N MET A 9 1.88 -4.92 -0.71
CA MET A 9 0.58 -5.09 -0.04
C MET A 9 -0.27 -6.17 -0.70
N HIS A 10 -0.28 -6.25 -2.03
CA HIS A 10 -0.99 -7.32 -2.74
C HIS A 10 -0.40 -8.70 -2.44
N ARG A 11 0.93 -8.82 -2.41
CA ARG A 11 1.64 -10.10 -2.21
C ARG A 11 1.70 -10.57 -0.75
N SER A 12 1.99 -9.67 0.17
CA SER A 12 2.35 -10.02 1.56
C SER A 12 1.48 -9.30 2.61
N GLY A 13 0.49 -8.50 2.18
CA GLY A 13 -0.41 -7.82 3.10
C GLY A 13 -1.36 -8.78 3.83
N HIS A 14 -1.57 -9.99 3.34
CA HIS A 14 -2.39 -10.98 4.02
C HIS A 14 -1.52 -11.90 4.89
N GLN A 15 -1.98 -12.17 6.11
CA GLN A 15 -1.32 -13.13 6.98
C GLN A 15 -1.43 -14.57 6.42
N PHE A 16 -2.60 -14.88 5.87
CA PHE A 16 -2.89 -16.16 5.25
C PHE A 16 -3.66 -16.01 3.93
N GLU A 17 -3.46 -16.98 3.03
CA GLU A 17 -4.08 -17.07 1.71
C GLU A 17 -4.99 -18.30 1.68
N VAL A 18 -6.20 -18.16 1.12
CA VAL A 18 -7.12 -19.30 0.94
C VAL A 18 -7.09 -19.70 -0.53
N ARG A 19 -6.72 -20.95 -0.80
CA ARG A 19 -6.69 -21.54 -2.14
C ARG A 19 -7.90 -22.46 -2.34
N GLU A 20 -8.49 -22.37 -3.52
CA GLU A 20 -9.47 -23.33 -4.01
C GLU A 20 -8.72 -24.62 -4.41
N GLU A 21 -9.31 -25.79 -4.16
CA GLU A 21 -8.62 -27.09 -4.29
C GLU A 21 -8.16 -27.40 -5.73
N ASP A 22 -8.72 -26.71 -6.73
CA ASP A 22 -8.45 -26.94 -8.16
C ASP A 22 -7.49 -25.92 -8.81
N THR A 23 -6.87 -25.03 -8.03
CA THR A 23 -5.97 -24.01 -8.60
C THR A 23 -4.51 -24.47 -8.49
N GLU A 24 -3.95 -24.99 -9.59
CA GLU A 24 -2.50 -25.20 -9.68
C GLU A 24 -1.76 -23.85 -9.52
N PRO A 25 -0.58 -23.85 -8.88
CA PRO A 25 0.16 -22.62 -8.65
C PRO A 25 0.61 -22.03 -9.99
N GLU A 26 0.07 -20.86 -10.38
CA GLU A 26 0.73 -20.01 -11.36
C GLU A 26 2.14 -19.69 -10.84
N GLY A 27 3.15 -20.05 -11.65
CA GLY A 27 4.56 -20.06 -11.26
C GLY A 27 5.02 -18.78 -10.57
N LEU A 28 5.34 -18.90 -9.29
CA LEU A 28 6.08 -17.89 -8.54
C LEU A 28 7.57 -18.18 -8.73
N ASP A 29 8.25 -17.24 -9.39
CA ASP A 29 9.71 -17.21 -9.57
C ASP A 29 10.44 -17.60 -8.29
N SER A 30 11.17 -18.71 -8.39
CA SER A 30 11.95 -19.32 -7.32
C SER A 30 13.22 -18.50 -7.07
N GLN A 31 13.14 -17.39 -6.34
CA GLN A 31 14.27 -16.77 -5.63
C GLN A 31 13.80 -15.56 -4.81
N GLN A 32 13.33 -15.75 -3.57
CA GLN A 32 13.45 -14.77 -2.46
C GLN A 32 12.85 -15.29 -1.13
N SER A 33 13.31 -14.70 -0.02
CA SER A 33 13.31 -15.22 1.36
C SER A 33 11.98 -15.79 1.88
N LYS A 34 12.03 -17.03 2.41
CA LYS A 34 10.96 -17.79 3.08
C LYS A 34 10.24 -17.12 4.27
N LEU A 35 10.64 -15.92 4.71
CA LEU A 35 10.06 -15.28 5.92
C LEU A 35 8.80 -14.42 5.66
N ASP A 36 8.55 -13.97 4.42
CA ASP A 36 7.46 -13.02 4.12
C ASP A 36 6.29 -13.65 3.34
N THR A 37 6.32 -14.96 3.07
CA THR A 37 5.26 -15.67 2.36
C THR A 37 4.04 -15.92 3.26
N PRO A 38 2.81 -15.58 2.82
CA PRO A 38 1.58 -15.89 3.53
C PRO A 38 1.41 -17.40 3.77
N VAL A 39 0.82 -17.77 4.90
CA VAL A 39 0.46 -19.17 5.15
C VAL A 39 -0.69 -19.54 4.23
N SER A 40 -0.51 -20.54 3.36
CA SER A 40 -1.57 -20.99 2.46
C SER A 40 -2.44 -22.04 3.13
N PHE A 41 -3.75 -21.82 3.14
CA PHE A 41 -4.76 -22.80 3.56
C PHE A 41 -5.57 -23.27 2.35
N THR A 42 -5.94 -24.54 2.35
CA THR A 42 -7.05 -25.01 1.50
C THR A 42 -8.35 -24.39 1.99
N ARG A 43 -9.33 -24.26 1.11
CA ARG A 43 -10.66 -23.76 1.49
C ARG A 43 -11.28 -24.56 2.65
N LYS A 44 -11.18 -25.89 2.65
CA LYS A 44 -11.66 -26.74 3.76
C LYS A 44 -10.99 -26.40 5.10
N GLN A 45 -9.68 -26.16 5.09
CA GLN A 45 -8.95 -25.75 6.29
C GLN A 45 -9.38 -24.35 6.77
N ALA A 46 -9.59 -23.41 5.84
CA ALA A 46 -10.07 -22.07 6.16
C ALA A 46 -11.47 -22.11 6.78
N ILE A 47 -12.40 -22.90 6.23
CA ILE A 47 -13.74 -23.09 6.79
C ILE A 47 -13.65 -23.67 8.20
N LYS A 48 -12.81 -24.69 8.43
CA LYS A 48 -12.61 -25.27 9.77
C LYS A 48 -12.09 -24.23 10.77
N MET A 49 -11.15 -23.38 10.37
CA MET A 49 -10.65 -22.29 11.20
C MET A 49 -11.78 -21.28 11.53
N VAL A 50 -12.60 -20.93 10.54
CA VAL A 50 -13.72 -20.00 10.73
C VAL A 50 -14.78 -20.58 11.66
N VAL A 51 -15.09 -21.89 11.56
CA VAL A 51 -16.00 -22.58 12.49
C VAL A 51 -15.46 -22.53 13.93
N GLN A 52 -14.16 -22.77 14.12
CA GLN A 52 -13.53 -22.64 15.45
C GLN A 52 -13.62 -21.21 16.00
N MET A 53 -13.46 -20.19 15.14
CA MET A 53 -13.66 -18.79 15.54
C MET A 53 -15.13 -18.47 15.84
N LEU A 54 -16.06 -19.05 15.07
CA LEU A 54 -17.50 -18.90 15.30
C LEU A 54 -17.90 -19.43 16.67
N ASP A 55 -17.39 -20.59 17.09
CA ASP A 55 -17.65 -21.15 18.42
C ASP A 55 -17.19 -20.24 19.55
N GLN A 56 -16.05 -19.56 19.36
CA GLN A 56 -15.51 -18.60 20.34
C GLN A 56 -16.28 -17.27 20.37
N CYS A 57 -16.87 -16.88 19.24
CA CYS A 57 -17.62 -15.64 19.08
C CYS A 57 -19.14 -15.82 19.23
N ARG A 58 -19.59 -17.04 19.55
CA ARG A 58 -21.00 -17.41 19.51
C ARG A 58 -21.80 -16.60 20.52
N GLY A 59 -22.69 -15.77 20.00
CA GLY A 59 -23.65 -15.00 20.78
C GLY A 59 -24.97 -15.74 20.98
N ARG A 60 -26.04 -14.96 21.18
CA ARG A 60 -27.44 -15.46 21.24
C ARG A 60 -28.10 -15.51 19.85
N GLU A 61 -27.29 -15.62 18.80
CA GLU A 61 -27.74 -15.58 17.40
C GLU A 61 -28.35 -16.93 16.99
N LEU A 62 -29.29 -16.89 16.05
CA LEU A 62 -29.86 -18.12 15.50
C LEU A 62 -28.82 -18.86 14.65
N PRO A 63 -28.77 -20.21 14.71
CA PRO A 63 -27.88 -21.00 13.88
C PRO A 63 -28.04 -20.66 12.39
N GLY A 64 -26.92 -20.52 11.68
CA GLY A 64 -26.91 -20.24 10.24
C GLY A 64 -27.04 -18.76 9.85
N ILE A 65 -27.30 -17.86 10.81
CA ILE A 65 -27.20 -16.42 10.55
C ILE A 65 -25.74 -16.00 10.67
N LEU A 66 -25.30 -15.15 9.74
CA LEU A 66 -23.96 -14.58 9.73
C LEU A 66 -23.77 -13.59 10.89
N ASN A 67 -22.79 -13.86 11.75
CA ASN A 67 -22.36 -12.94 12.79
C ASN A 67 -21.43 -11.85 12.21
N PRO A 68 -21.77 -10.56 12.26
CA PRO A 68 -20.90 -9.49 11.79
C PRO A 68 -19.54 -9.43 12.52
N MET A 69 -19.49 -9.83 13.80
CA MET A 69 -18.26 -9.86 14.61
C MET A 69 -17.24 -10.86 14.07
N LEU A 70 -17.70 -11.96 13.48
CA LEU A 70 -16.82 -12.96 12.87
C LEU A 70 -16.04 -12.37 11.70
N ILE A 71 -16.67 -11.52 10.89
CA ILE A 71 -16.03 -10.82 9.76
C ILE A 71 -14.94 -9.89 10.29
N SER A 72 -15.20 -9.17 11.39
CA SER A 72 -14.22 -8.30 12.06
C SER A 72 -12.99 -9.08 12.50
N HIS A 73 -13.17 -10.18 13.22
CA HIS A 73 -12.07 -11.01 13.69
C HIS A 73 -11.24 -11.59 12.54
N LEU A 74 -11.90 -12.10 11.50
CA LEU A 74 -11.22 -12.59 10.30
C LEU A 74 -10.41 -11.49 9.62
N PHE A 75 -11.00 -10.29 9.49
CA PHE A 75 -10.33 -9.15 8.88
C PHE A 75 -9.10 -8.71 9.67
N TRP A 76 -9.21 -8.60 11.00
CA TRP A 76 -8.08 -8.24 11.85
C TRP A 76 -6.96 -9.29 11.78
N GLU A 77 -7.31 -10.57 11.84
CA GLU A 77 -6.33 -11.65 11.71
C GLU A 77 -5.64 -11.62 10.34
N ARG A 78 -6.38 -11.38 9.26
CA ARG A 78 -5.78 -11.34 7.92
C ARG A 78 -4.96 -10.08 7.66
N SER A 79 -5.30 -8.95 8.30
CA SER A 79 -4.68 -7.64 8.07
C SER A 79 -3.54 -7.30 9.04
N LYS A 80 -3.13 -8.20 9.95
CA LYS A 80 -2.07 -7.91 10.95
C LYS A 80 -0.76 -7.36 10.38
N LYS A 81 -0.40 -7.73 9.15
CA LYS A 81 0.84 -7.29 8.50
C LYS A 81 0.79 -5.86 7.93
N TRP A 82 -0.39 -5.23 7.84
CA TRP A 82 -0.54 -3.95 7.14
C TRP A 82 0.25 -2.82 7.77
N GLU A 83 0.20 -2.69 9.10
CA GLU A 83 0.96 -1.69 9.87
C GLU A 83 2.44 -1.79 9.56
N SER A 84 3.03 -2.98 9.72
CA SER A 84 4.48 -3.15 9.56
C SER A 84 4.95 -2.85 8.13
N ILE A 85 4.14 -3.22 7.13
CA ILE A 85 4.42 -2.94 5.71
C ILE A 85 4.31 -1.43 5.44
N ALA A 86 3.26 -0.77 5.93
CA ALA A 86 3.03 0.67 5.76
C ALA A 86 4.11 1.50 6.46
N ARG A 87 4.44 1.17 7.72
CA ARG A 87 5.51 1.83 8.48
C ARG A 87 6.87 1.68 7.80
N CYS A 88 7.19 0.48 7.30
CA CYS A 88 8.41 0.24 6.52
C CYS A 88 8.46 1.10 5.24
N HIS A 89 7.32 1.27 4.56
CA HIS A 89 7.24 2.14 3.38
C HIS A 89 7.43 3.62 3.76
N LEU A 90 6.76 4.08 4.81
CA LEU A 90 6.90 5.44 5.36
C LEU A 90 8.37 5.77 5.65
N THR A 91 9.05 4.95 6.47
CA THR A 91 10.46 5.19 6.83
C THR A 91 11.37 5.24 5.61
N LYS A 92 11.14 4.37 4.61
CA LYS A 92 11.90 4.38 3.36
C LYS A 92 11.69 5.67 2.58
N VAL A 93 10.44 6.15 2.47
CA VAL A 93 10.14 7.39 1.75
C VAL A 93 10.71 8.58 2.51
N ALA A 94 10.54 8.67 3.83
CA ALA A 94 11.11 9.74 4.65
C ALA A 94 12.63 9.83 4.50
N ALA A 95 13.34 8.69 4.56
CA ALA A 95 14.78 8.64 4.33
C ALA A 95 15.17 9.11 2.91
N THR A 96 14.38 8.75 1.90
CA THR A 96 14.61 9.17 0.51
C THR A 96 14.40 10.68 0.35
N CYS A 97 13.35 11.25 0.97
CA CYS A 97 13.08 12.68 0.97
C CYS A 97 14.21 13.46 1.65
N LYS A 98 14.68 12.97 2.80
CA LYS A 98 15.85 13.53 3.50
C LYS A 98 17.09 13.51 2.61
N LYS A 99 17.39 12.38 1.96
CA LYS A 99 18.53 12.27 1.04
C LYS A 99 18.41 13.26 -0.12
N PHE A 100 17.23 13.37 -0.74
CA PHE A 100 16.98 14.30 -1.83
C PHE A 100 17.26 15.76 -1.42
N ILE A 101 16.73 16.20 -0.27
CA ILE A 101 16.96 17.59 0.19
C ILE A 101 18.45 17.83 0.51
N LEU A 102 19.14 16.84 1.08
CA LEU A 102 20.59 16.94 1.30
C LEU A 102 21.34 17.13 -0.02
N GLU A 103 21.03 16.35 -1.05
CA GLU A 103 21.64 16.48 -2.38
C GLU A 103 21.35 17.85 -3.02
N VAL A 104 20.13 18.38 -2.86
CA VAL A 104 19.77 19.73 -3.33
C VAL A 104 20.57 20.81 -2.60
N LEU A 105 20.73 20.70 -1.28
CA LEU A 105 21.54 21.63 -0.50
C LEU A 105 23.02 21.53 -0.86
N ASP A 106 23.53 20.34 -1.13
CA ASP A 106 24.91 20.11 -1.58
C ASP A 106 25.18 20.81 -2.92
N HIS A 107 24.19 20.88 -3.80
CA HIS A 107 24.31 21.50 -5.11
C HIS A 107 24.09 23.02 -5.11
N ALA A 108 23.08 23.50 -4.37
CA ALA A 108 22.60 24.88 -4.47
C ALA A 108 23.11 25.82 -3.37
N ALA A 109 23.46 25.29 -2.19
CA ALA A 109 23.85 26.12 -1.04
C ALA A 109 25.37 26.29 -0.94
N ALA A 110 25.81 27.51 -0.62
CA ALA A 110 27.21 27.76 -0.27
C ALA A 110 27.60 26.98 1.00
N PRO A 111 28.84 26.46 1.10
CA PRO A 111 29.28 25.62 2.23
C PRO A 111 29.05 26.27 3.61
N GLU A 112 29.17 27.59 3.68
CA GLU A 112 29.05 28.39 4.90
C GLU A 112 27.60 28.40 5.42
N ILE A 113 26.63 28.55 4.51
CA ILE A 113 25.21 28.67 4.80
C ILE A 113 24.55 27.31 4.99
N LYS A 114 25.05 26.29 4.28
CA LYS A 114 24.50 24.93 4.25
C LYS A 114 24.29 24.35 5.66
N LYS A 115 25.30 24.43 6.53
CA LYS A 115 25.22 23.88 7.89
C LYS A 115 24.13 24.57 8.71
N GLY A 116 24.03 25.91 8.59
CA GLY A 116 23.00 26.71 9.25
C GLY A 116 21.60 26.33 8.80
N VAL A 117 21.35 26.32 7.47
CA VAL A 117 20.04 25.92 6.90
C VAL A 117 19.65 24.51 7.31
N LEU A 118 20.61 23.59 7.28
CA LEU A 118 20.37 22.19 7.59
C LEU A 118 19.86 22.01 9.02
N HIS A 119 20.54 22.61 10.00
CA HIS A 119 20.23 22.43 11.41
C HIS A 119 19.07 23.30 11.91
N LEU A 120 18.94 24.53 11.42
CA LEU A 120 17.90 25.46 11.88
C LEU A 120 16.52 25.10 11.31
N THR A 121 16.47 24.57 10.09
CA THR A 121 15.21 24.52 9.33
C THR A 121 14.93 23.16 8.72
N VAL A 122 15.87 22.62 7.95
CA VAL A 122 15.62 21.40 7.16
C VAL A 122 15.41 20.19 8.05
N LEU A 123 16.32 19.89 8.97
CA LEU A 123 16.20 18.72 9.85
C LEU A 123 14.98 18.82 10.78
N PRO A 124 14.70 19.95 11.46
CA PRO A 124 13.48 20.09 12.26
C PRO A 124 12.20 19.88 11.45
N THR A 125 12.12 20.47 10.25
CA THR A 125 10.94 20.38 9.38
C THR A 125 10.71 18.94 8.89
N LEU A 126 11.77 18.25 8.45
CA LEU A 126 11.70 16.86 8.02
C LEU A 126 11.30 15.92 9.17
N ASN A 127 11.87 16.13 10.36
CA ASN A 127 11.51 15.34 11.55
C ASN A 127 10.04 15.58 11.94
N GLN A 128 9.57 16.82 11.90
CA GLN A 128 8.16 17.14 12.18
C GLN A 128 7.22 16.53 11.14
N ALA A 129 7.59 16.56 9.86
CA ALA A 129 6.87 15.93 8.77
C ALA A 129 6.75 14.41 8.98
N GLU A 130 7.86 13.75 9.33
CA GLU A 130 7.88 12.32 9.63
C GLU A 130 6.99 11.97 10.85
N GLN A 131 7.05 12.76 11.92
CA GLN A 131 6.18 12.57 13.09
C GLN A 131 4.70 12.74 12.76
N LYS A 132 4.34 13.74 11.94
CA LYS A 132 2.97 13.91 11.46
C LYS A 132 2.52 12.71 10.62
N ALA A 133 3.36 12.21 9.72
CA ALA A 133 3.08 11.02 8.93
C ALA A 133 2.88 9.76 9.81
N LEU A 134 3.70 9.57 10.83
CA LEU A 134 3.57 8.46 11.78
C LEU A 134 2.26 8.54 12.58
N ASN A 135 1.89 9.74 13.04
CA ASN A 135 0.64 9.95 13.76
C ASN A 135 -0.59 9.71 12.86
N GLU A 136 -0.55 10.17 11.61
CA GLU A 136 -1.61 9.91 10.63
C GLU A 136 -1.75 8.41 10.35
N LEU A 137 -0.63 7.70 10.15
CA LEU A 137 -0.64 6.25 9.96
C LEU A 137 -1.25 5.53 11.16
N LYS A 138 -0.93 5.95 12.38
CA LYS A 138 -1.52 5.40 13.61
C LYS A 138 -3.03 5.63 13.68
N SER A 139 -3.52 6.80 13.25
CA SER A 139 -4.97 7.06 13.17
C SER A 139 -5.65 6.13 12.17
N ILE A 140 -5.07 5.96 10.98
CA ILE A 140 -5.58 5.03 9.95
C ILE A 140 -5.58 3.58 10.46
N GLU A 141 -4.58 3.19 11.24
CA GLU A 141 -4.51 1.86 11.86
C GLU A 141 -5.61 1.66 12.91
N ASN A 142 -5.91 2.69 13.71
CA ASN A 142 -7.03 2.66 14.64
C ASN A 142 -8.36 2.52 13.91
N ASP A 143 -8.56 3.26 12.82
CA ASP A 143 -9.76 3.15 11.98
C ASP A 143 -9.93 1.72 11.43
N LYS A 144 -8.83 1.13 10.92
CA LYS A 144 -8.76 -0.25 10.44
C LYS A 144 -9.00 -1.30 11.55
N ASN A 145 -8.77 -0.96 12.82
CA ASN A 145 -9.05 -1.84 13.96
C ASN A 145 -10.46 -1.66 14.52
N GLY A 146 -11.23 -0.70 14.00
CA GLY A 146 -12.66 -0.54 14.29
C GLY A 146 -13.53 -1.63 13.67
N GLN A 147 -14.84 -1.46 13.82
CA GLN A 147 -15.82 -2.34 13.17
C GLN A 147 -15.77 -2.16 11.64
N PRO A 148 -15.75 -3.26 10.86
CA PRO A 148 -15.83 -3.21 9.41
C PRO A 148 -17.08 -2.44 8.94
N ILE A 149 -16.87 -1.34 8.23
CA ILE A 149 -17.92 -0.59 7.56
C ILE A 149 -17.47 -0.27 6.14
N THR A 150 -18.37 -0.39 5.17
CA THR A 150 -18.10 0.06 3.80
C THR A 150 -19.40 0.44 3.11
N TYR A 151 -19.36 1.58 2.42
CA TYR A 151 -20.45 2.05 1.57
C TYR A 151 -20.11 1.87 0.08
N ASN A 152 -18.99 1.21 -0.22
CA ASN A 152 -18.53 0.99 -1.58
C ASN A 152 -19.28 -0.19 -2.20
N HIS A 153 -20.02 0.05 -3.29
CA HIS A 153 -20.72 -1.00 -4.05
C HIS A 153 -19.79 -2.11 -4.55
N TYR A 154 -18.49 -1.84 -4.69
CA TYR A 154 -17.50 -2.87 -5.00
C TYR A 154 -17.54 -4.06 -4.01
N PHE A 155 -17.83 -3.81 -2.74
CA PHE A 155 -18.00 -4.88 -1.74
C PHE A 155 -19.19 -5.77 -2.08
N THR A 156 -20.38 -5.19 -2.26
CA THR A 156 -21.61 -5.94 -2.53
C THR A 156 -21.51 -6.71 -3.85
N ASP A 157 -20.97 -6.07 -4.89
CA ASP A 157 -20.80 -6.69 -6.21
C ASP A 157 -19.80 -7.86 -6.14
N THR A 158 -18.67 -7.66 -5.45
CA THR A 158 -17.66 -8.73 -5.28
C THR A 158 -18.22 -9.89 -4.47
N TRP A 159 -18.97 -9.61 -3.40
CA TRP A 159 -19.55 -10.64 -2.55
C TRP A 159 -20.60 -11.47 -3.32
N GLN A 160 -21.52 -10.81 -4.02
CA GLN A 160 -22.52 -11.47 -4.86
C GLN A 160 -21.86 -12.30 -5.96
N LYS A 161 -20.82 -11.76 -6.61
CA LYS A 161 -20.06 -12.49 -7.63
C LYS A 161 -19.44 -13.77 -7.08
N ILE A 162 -18.80 -13.72 -5.91
CA ILE A 162 -18.22 -14.91 -5.26
C ILE A 162 -19.31 -15.96 -4.99
N GLN A 163 -20.48 -15.55 -4.48
CA GLN A 163 -21.59 -16.46 -4.20
C GLN A 163 -22.17 -17.08 -5.48
N GLN A 164 -22.33 -16.29 -6.53
CA GLN A 164 -22.84 -16.74 -7.82
C GLN A 164 -21.88 -17.72 -8.49
N GLU A 165 -20.57 -17.44 -8.50
CA GLU A 165 -19.56 -18.32 -9.08
C GLU A 165 -19.59 -19.70 -8.41
N ARG A 166 -19.81 -19.77 -7.10
CA ARG A 166 -19.91 -21.05 -6.39
C ARG A 166 -21.20 -21.78 -6.60
N SER A 167 -22.32 -21.05 -6.55
CA SER A 167 -23.62 -21.63 -6.85
C SER A 167 -23.60 -22.24 -8.25
N THR A 168 -23.00 -21.55 -9.21
CA THR A 168 -22.83 -22.02 -10.59
C THR A 168 -21.92 -23.25 -10.65
N ARG A 169 -20.74 -23.23 -10.02
CA ARG A 169 -19.84 -24.40 -9.98
C ARG A 169 -20.51 -25.64 -9.40
N ASN A 170 -21.24 -25.48 -8.31
CA ASN A 170 -21.97 -26.58 -7.69
C ASN A 170 -23.09 -27.10 -8.62
N ILE A 171 -23.86 -26.19 -9.24
CA ILE A 171 -24.89 -26.55 -10.23
C ILE A 171 -24.27 -27.32 -11.41
N GLU A 172 -23.13 -26.87 -11.93
CA GLU A 172 -22.41 -27.55 -13.02
C GLU A 172 -21.93 -28.94 -12.63
N GLU A 173 -21.42 -29.12 -11.40
CA GLU A 173 -21.04 -30.43 -10.88
C GLU A 173 -22.24 -31.36 -10.79
N GLN A 174 -23.35 -30.91 -10.22
CA GLN A 174 -24.59 -31.70 -10.16
C GLN A 174 -25.13 -32.02 -11.57
N ALA A 175 -25.01 -31.10 -12.53
CA ALA A 175 -25.41 -31.31 -13.91
C ALA A 175 -24.55 -32.38 -14.60
N LYS A 176 -23.23 -32.36 -14.39
CA LYS A 176 -22.30 -33.40 -14.89
C LYS A 176 -22.67 -34.76 -14.33
N GLU A 177 -22.92 -34.86 -13.04
CA GLU A 177 -23.27 -36.14 -12.43
C GLU A 177 -24.70 -36.61 -12.74
N ALA A 178 -25.57 -35.73 -13.25
CA ALA A 178 -26.91 -36.07 -13.76
C ALA A 178 -26.91 -36.31 -15.28
N THR A 179 -25.75 -36.22 -15.93
CA THR A 179 -25.61 -36.48 -17.36
C THR A 179 -25.65 -37.98 -17.63
N VAL A 180 -26.58 -38.40 -18.47
CA VAL A 180 -26.75 -39.78 -18.93
C VAL A 180 -26.36 -39.86 -20.39
N THR A 181 -25.58 -40.90 -20.75
CA THR A 181 -25.26 -41.20 -22.15
C THR A 181 -26.30 -42.18 -22.67
N ILE A 182 -27.06 -41.77 -23.68
CA ILE A 182 -28.05 -42.61 -24.34
C ILE A 182 -27.53 -42.90 -25.75
N SER A 183 -27.73 -44.13 -26.21
CA SER A 183 -27.45 -44.55 -27.58
C SER A 183 -28.78 -44.77 -28.32
N PRO A 184 -29.54 -43.71 -28.66
CA PRO A 184 -30.80 -43.86 -29.37
C PRO A 184 -30.53 -44.43 -30.77
N GLN A 185 -31.31 -45.44 -31.15
CA GLN A 185 -31.28 -45.98 -32.51
C GLN A 185 -31.89 -44.93 -33.44
N THR A 186 -31.08 -44.34 -34.31
CA THR A 186 -31.47 -43.20 -35.16
C THR A 186 -32.38 -43.61 -36.33
N TRP A 187 -32.30 -44.87 -36.80
CA TRP A 187 -33.21 -45.48 -37.77
C TRP A 187 -33.00 -47.01 -37.81
N SER A 188 -34.03 -47.78 -38.16
CA SER A 188 -34.07 -49.27 -38.14
C SER A 188 -33.24 -49.97 -39.24
N GLY A 189 -32.21 -49.33 -39.79
CA GLY A 189 -31.46 -49.89 -40.93
C GLY A 189 -30.07 -49.30 -41.20
N GLY A 190 -29.53 -48.45 -40.32
CA GLY A 190 -28.17 -47.91 -40.44
C GLY A 190 -27.23 -48.47 -39.36
N PRO A 191 -25.98 -48.82 -39.69
CA PRO A 191 -24.97 -49.14 -38.69
C PRO A 191 -24.42 -47.84 -38.13
N ASP A 192 -25.02 -47.31 -37.06
CA ASP A 192 -24.29 -46.72 -35.94
C ASP A 192 -25.25 -46.07 -34.95
N PHE A 193 -25.08 -46.41 -33.67
CA PHE A 193 -25.73 -45.72 -32.58
C PHE A 193 -25.02 -44.38 -32.32
N GLU A 194 -25.72 -43.27 -32.52
CA GLU A 194 -25.18 -41.95 -32.18
C GLU A 194 -25.23 -41.78 -30.66
N LYS A 195 -24.07 -41.71 -29.99
CA LYS A 195 -24.02 -41.44 -28.54
C LYS A 195 -24.40 -39.99 -28.29
N LYS A 196 -25.51 -39.75 -27.60
CA LYS A 196 -25.95 -38.42 -27.18
C LYS A 196 -25.95 -38.31 -25.66
N GLN A 197 -25.47 -37.17 -25.18
CA GLN A 197 -25.45 -36.84 -23.76
C GLN A 197 -26.63 -35.93 -23.43
N TYR A 198 -27.40 -36.29 -22.41
CA TYR A 198 -28.52 -35.50 -21.90
C TYR A 198 -28.46 -35.42 -20.38
N ILE A 199 -28.89 -34.28 -19.82
CA ILE A 199 -29.08 -34.13 -18.38
C ILE A 199 -30.45 -34.69 -18.04
N ASP A 200 -30.52 -35.72 -17.20
CA ASP A 200 -31.80 -36.23 -16.69
C ASP A 200 -32.39 -35.23 -15.68
N PRO A 201 -33.55 -34.60 -15.98
CA PRO A 201 -34.15 -33.60 -15.10
C PRO A 201 -34.53 -34.16 -13.73
N THR A 202 -34.88 -35.45 -13.63
CA THR A 202 -35.32 -36.06 -12.36
C THR A 202 -34.15 -36.29 -11.42
N THR A 203 -33.05 -36.86 -11.94
CA THR A 203 -31.79 -37.01 -11.20
C THR A 203 -31.19 -35.65 -10.84
N PHE A 204 -31.19 -34.69 -11.77
CA PHE A 204 -30.69 -33.34 -11.52
C PHE A 204 -31.46 -32.64 -10.39
N ASN A 205 -32.80 -32.61 -10.45
CA ASN A 205 -33.62 -31.99 -9.41
C ASN A 205 -33.47 -32.68 -8.05
N ARG A 206 -33.33 -34.01 -8.03
CA ARG A 206 -33.07 -34.77 -6.79
C ARG A 206 -31.74 -34.38 -6.17
N LYS A 207 -30.68 -34.29 -6.98
CA LYS A 207 -29.35 -33.89 -6.54
C LYS A 207 -29.32 -32.45 -6.05
N LEU A 208 -29.95 -31.53 -6.79
CA LEU A 208 -30.05 -30.12 -6.39
C LEU A 208 -30.74 -29.94 -5.02
N ARG A 209 -31.74 -30.77 -4.68
CA ARG A 209 -32.38 -30.74 -3.35
C ARG A 209 -31.52 -31.32 -2.22
N GLN A 210 -30.54 -32.17 -2.55
CA GLN A 210 -29.61 -32.75 -1.58
C GLN A 210 -28.42 -31.82 -1.27
N VAL A 211 -28.22 -30.78 -2.08
CA VAL A 211 -27.16 -29.77 -1.91
C VAL A 211 -27.36 -28.88 -0.69
N THR A 212 -28.55 -28.83 -0.10
CA THR A 212 -28.79 -28.03 1.11
C THR A 212 -27.84 -28.45 2.23
N GLU A 213 -26.88 -27.58 2.56
CA GLU A 213 -25.96 -27.78 3.67
C GLU A 213 -26.77 -27.87 4.97
N ARG A 214 -26.59 -28.97 5.69
CA ARG A 214 -27.33 -29.27 6.93
C ARG A 214 -26.56 -28.81 8.16
N ASP A 215 -25.25 -28.68 8.04
CA ASP A 215 -24.40 -28.09 9.06
C ASP A 215 -24.48 -26.56 8.95
N MET A 216 -25.33 -25.96 9.78
CA MET A 216 -25.56 -24.52 9.79
C MET A 216 -24.31 -23.72 10.20
N ASP A 217 -23.41 -24.32 10.97
CA ASP A 217 -22.16 -23.66 11.41
C ASP A 217 -21.16 -23.64 10.24
N LYS A 218 -21.07 -24.75 9.49
CA LYS A 218 -20.30 -24.79 8.23
C LYS A 218 -20.86 -23.81 7.18
N PHE A 219 -22.19 -23.78 6.99
CA PHE A 219 -22.83 -22.84 6.08
C PHE A 219 -22.53 -21.38 6.45
N CYS A 220 -22.66 -21.04 7.74
CA CYS A 220 -22.33 -19.70 8.24
C CYS A 220 -20.85 -19.36 8.01
N ALA A 221 -19.94 -20.30 8.27
CA ALA A 221 -18.51 -20.11 8.05
C ALA A 221 -18.14 -19.87 6.58
N GLU A 222 -18.78 -20.58 5.64
CA GLU A 222 -18.59 -20.37 4.20
C GLU A 222 -19.05 -18.97 3.78
N GLN A 223 -20.23 -18.54 4.25
CA GLN A 223 -20.77 -17.21 3.97
C GLN A 223 -19.88 -16.10 4.56
N ALA A 224 -19.38 -16.31 5.78
CA ALA A 224 -18.49 -15.38 6.46
C ALA A 224 -17.17 -15.22 5.71
N LEU A 225 -16.60 -16.32 5.24
CA LEU A 225 -15.35 -16.31 4.49
C LEU A 225 -15.49 -15.50 3.18
N ASP A 226 -16.63 -15.58 2.52
CA ASP A 226 -16.90 -14.87 1.26
C ASP A 226 -17.08 -13.38 1.45
N ALA A 227 -17.90 -13.03 2.44
CA ALA A 227 -18.09 -11.64 2.82
C ALA A 227 -16.74 -11.03 3.24
N HIS A 228 -15.96 -11.73 4.05
CA HIS A 228 -14.63 -11.31 4.43
C HIS A 228 -13.68 -11.19 3.23
N ASP A 229 -13.68 -12.12 2.27
CA ASP A 229 -12.84 -12.05 1.07
C ASP A 229 -13.16 -10.81 0.22
N ALA A 230 -14.44 -10.51 0.03
CA ALA A 230 -14.90 -9.31 -0.66
C ALA A 230 -14.50 -8.04 0.11
N PHE A 231 -14.74 -8.01 1.42
CA PHE A 231 -14.41 -6.88 2.28
C PHE A 231 -12.90 -6.60 2.30
N TYR A 232 -12.09 -7.63 2.52
CA TYR A 232 -10.63 -7.54 2.52
C TYR A 232 -10.09 -6.98 1.20
N LYS A 233 -10.63 -7.42 0.06
CA LYS A 233 -10.23 -6.90 -1.27
C LYS A 233 -10.56 -5.42 -1.41
N CYS A 234 -11.73 -4.98 -0.94
CA CYS A 234 -12.14 -3.58 -0.96
C CYS A 234 -11.24 -2.73 -0.05
N GLU A 235 -11.12 -3.14 1.20
CA GLU A 235 -10.42 -2.39 2.25
C GLU A 235 -8.93 -2.28 1.97
N ARG A 236 -8.32 -3.32 1.37
CA ARG A 236 -6.89 -3.26 0.98
C ARG A 236 -6.63 -2.18 -0.06
N LYS A 237 -7.53 -2.01 -1.03
CA LYS A 237 -7.40 -0.96 -2.05
C LYS A 237 -7.51 0.41 -1.39
N TYR A 238 -8.52 0.59 -0.53
CA TYR A 238 -8.71 1.82 0.23
C TYR A 238 -7.49 2.17 1.09
N PHE A 239 -6.98 1.23 1.88
CA PHE A 239 -5.82 1.43 2.74
C PHE A 239 -4.57 1.83 1.95
N ILE A 240 -4.31 1.18 0.80
CA ILE A 240 -3.17 1.55 -0.07
C ILE A 240 -3.28 3.00 -0.52
N ASP A 241 -4.47 3.42 -0.97
CA ASP A 241 -4.71 4.77 -1.45
C ASP A 241 -4.61 5.81 -0.33
N VAL A 242 -5.13 5.49 0.85
CA VAL A 242 -5.08 6.36 2.03
C VAL A 242 -3.65 6.53 2.51
N VAL A 243 -2.87 5.46 2.63
CA VAL A 243 -1.45 5.57 3.00
C VAL A 243 -0.69 6.38 1.96
N ALA A 244 -0.90 6.12 0.67
CA ALA A 244 -0.22 6.88 -0.37
C ALA A 244 -0.57 8.39 -0.28
N LYS A 245 -1.85 8.75 -0.23
CA LYS A 245 -2.28 10.16 -0.29
C LYS A 245 -2.12 10.89 1.04
N GLN A 246 -2.60 10.30 2.13
CA GLN A 246 -2.73 10.98 3.41
C GLN A 246 -1.46 10.89 4.25
N VAL A 247 -0.72 9.79 4.17
CA VAL A 247 0.53 9.62 4.92
C VAL A 247 1.72 10.12 4.10
N ILE A 248 1.87 9.63 2.88
CA ILE A 248 3.07 9.91 2.08
C ILE A 248 2.98 11.27 1.37
N GLU A 249 1.99 11.46 0.49
CA GLU A 249 1.90 12.70 -0.31
C GLU A 249 1.70 13.93 0.58
N ARG A 250 0.72 13.89 1.49
CA ARG A 250 0.38 15.04 2.34
C ARG A 250 1.49 15.43 3.33
N HIS A 251 2.10 14.47 4.01
CA HIS A 251 3.03 14.78 5.11
C HIS A 251 4.49 14.69 4.72
N LEU A 252 4.89 13.83 3.77
CA LEU A 252 6.30 13.66 3.41
C LEU A 252 6.68 14.38 2.13
N LEU A 253 5.81 14.45 1.11
CA LEU A 253 6.15 15.01 -0.21
C LEU A 253 5.71 16.47 -0.37
N SER A 254 4.46 16.78 -0.07
CA SER A 254 3.90 18.14 -0.20
C SER A 254 4.72 19.19 0.56
N PRO A 255 5.20 18.93 1.80
CA PRO A 255 5.99 19.92 2.52
C PRO A 255 7.40 20.13 1.96
N LEU A 256 7.94 19.21 1.15
CA LEU A 256 9.33 19.32 0.65
C LEU A 256 9.55 20.57 -0.17
N ALA A 257 8.57 20.97 -0.96
CA ALA A 257 8.62 22.19 -1.74
C ALA A 257 8.66 23.45 -0.85
N GLU A 258 8.14 23.36 0.38
CA GLU A 258 8.03 24.48 1.31
C GLU A 258 9.18 24.54 2.33
N VAL A 259 9.95 23.46 2.50
CA VAL A 259 11.05 23.33 3.48
C VAL A 259 11.99 24.53 3.46
N PHE A 260 12.26 25.09 2.27
CA PHE A 260 13.10 26.28 2.11
C PHE A 260 12.46 27.31 1.19
N SER A 261 11.20 27.64 1.44
CA SER A 261 10.53 28.74 0.73
C SER A 261 10.96 30.11 1.28
N PRO A 262 10.90 31.19 0.47
CA PRO A 262 11.16 32.56 0.94
C PRO A 262 10.31 32.95 2.15
N LYS A 263 9.10 32.37 2.28
CA LYS A 263 8.23 32.54 3.44
C LYS A 263 8.88 32.05 4.72
N VAL A 264 9.57 30.91 4.68
CA VAL A 264 10.26 30.36 5.86
C VAL A 264 11.39 31.28 6.30
N LEU A 265 12.16 31.82 5.35
CA LEU A 265 13.23 32.78 5.63
C LEU A 265 12.69 34.08 6.25
N ALA A 266 11.53 34.56 5.80
CA ALA A 266 10.90 35.76 6.34
C ALA A 266 10.50 35.65 7.82
N HIS A 267 10.36 34.42 8.36
CA HIS A 267 10.05 34.19 9.77
C HIS A 267 11.30 34.01 10.65
N TYR A 268 12.50 34.12 10.09
CA TYR A 268 13.71 34.03 10.89
C TYR A 268 13.87 35.27 11.75
N SER A 269 14.22 35.05 13.01
CA SER A 269 14.65 36.13 13.90
C SER A 269 16.01 36.69 13.47
N ASP A 270 16.31 37.93 13.85
CA ASP A 270 17.60 38.57 13.60
C ASP A 270 18.79 37.70 14.08
N LYS A 271 18.61 36.98 15.19
CA LYS A 271 19.62 36.03 15.71
C LYS A 271 19.86 34.86 14.76
N GLN A 272 18.80 34.31 14.16
CA GLN A 272 18.90 33.21 13.20
C GLN A 272 19.49 33.69 11.87
N ILE A 273 19.12 34.89 11.42
CA ILE A 273 19.70 35.52 10.22
C ILE A 273 21.19 35.77 10.45
N HIS A 274 21.56 36.33 11.61
CA HIS A 274 22.96 36.52 11.97
C HIS A 274 23.71 35.20 11.99
N LEU A 275 23.16 34.14 12.60
CA LEU A 275 23.80 32.81 12.62
C LEU A 275 23.98 32.22 11.21
N LEU A 276 23.11 32.58 10.25
CA LEU A 276 23.15 32.07 8.89
C LEU A 276 24.08 32.86 7.97
N ALA A 277 24.06 34.19 8.08
CA ALA A 277 24.71 35.12 7.16
C ALA A 277 25.97 35.78 7.73
N SER A 278 26.34 35.53 8.99
CA SER A 278 27.58 36.05 9.55
C SER A 278 28.79 35.42 8.87
N GLU A 279 29.60 36.25 8.23
CA GLU A 279 30.89 35.83 7.71
C GLU A 279 31.86 35.54 8.88
N PRO A 280 32.66 34.46 8.83
CA PRO A 280 33.72 34.24 9.80
C PRO A 280 34.69 35.43 9.82
N PRO A 281 35.22 35.83 10.99
CA PRO A 281 36.11 37.00 11.09
C PRO A 281 37.38 36.84 10.25
N GLU A 282 37.82 35.61 9.99
CA GLU A 282 38.94 35.31 9.10
C GLU A 282 38.63 35.67 7.64
N ILE A 283 37.40 35.40 7.17
CA ILE A 283 36.97 35.74 5.82
C ILE A 283 36.82 37.25 5.67
N VAL A 284 36.27 37.92 6.67
CA VAL A 284 36.16 39.39 6.70
C VAL A 284 37.54 40.03 6.59
N ARG A 285 38.50 39.64 7.45
CA ARG A 285 39.88 40.16 7.39
C ARG A 285 40.56 39.88 6.06
N ARG A 286 40.32 38.69 5.48
CA ARG A 286 40.90 38.33 4.17
C ARG A 286 40.29 39.16 3.05
N ARG A 287 38.98 39.44 3.09
CA ARG A 287 38.32 40.34 2.13
C ARG A 287 38.92 41.74 2.23
N GLU A 288 39.01 42.31 3.43
CA GLU A 288 39.60 43.64 3.65
C GLU A 288 41.05 43.72 3.14
N HIS A 289 41.88 42.71 3.40
CA HIS A 289 43.25 42.65 2.90
C HIS A 289 43.32 42.58 1.36
N LEU A 290 42.47 41.78 0.73
CA LEU A 290 42.44 41.62 -0.73
C LEU A 290 41.90 42.87 -1.42
N ASP A 291 40.87 43.51 -0.87
CA ASP A 291 40.33 44.77 -1.39
C ASP A 291 41.36 45.89 -1.30
N GLY A 292 42.11 45.99 -0.18
CA GLY A 292 43.21 46.94 -0.07
C GLY A 292 44.30 46.71 -1.11
N ARG A 293 44.66 45.45 -1.39
CA ARG A 293 45.62 45.11 -2.47
C ARG A 293 45.08 45.44 -3.85
N ARG A 294 43.79 45.20 -4.10
CA ARG A 294 43.13 45.52 -5.36
C ARG A 294 43.22 47.02 -5.63
N GLN A 295 42.87 47.83 -4.63
CA GLN A 295 42.91 49.28 -4.73
C GLN A 295 44.32 49.82 -4.98
N MET A 296 45.33 49.30 -4.27
CA MET A 296 46.73 49.65 -4.54
C MET A 296 47.17 49.32 -5.97
N LEU A 297 46.71 48.19 -6.52
CA LEU A 297 47.06 47.79 -7.89
C LEU A 297 46.32 48.64 -8.93
N GLU A 298 45.06 48.98 -8.69
CA GLU A 298 44.27 49.90 -9.53
C GLU A 298 44.91 51.30 -9.55
N ASP A 299 45.31 51.83 -8.38
CA ASP A 299 46.00 53.12 -8.28
C ASP A 299 47.36 53.09 -8.99
N GLY A 300 48.11 52.00 -8.81
CA GLY A 300 49.40 51.80 -9.49
C GLY A 300 49.27 51.69 -11.01
N GLN A 301 48.21 51.03 -11.50
CA GLN A 301 47.90 50.93 -12.93
C GLN A 301 47.52 52.30 -13.50
N LEU A 302 46.67 53.06 -12.81
CA LEU A 302 46.30 54.42 -13.21
C LEU A 302 47.54 55.33 -13.28
N ALA A 303 48.42 55.27 -12.29
CA ALA A 303 49.66 56.04 -12.28
C ALA A 303 50.59 55.66 -13.46
N PHE A 304 50.69 54.37 -13.78
CA PHE A 304 51.46 53.88 -14.92
C PHE A 304 50.89 54.36 -16.26
N ASP A 305 49.57 54.29 -16.43
CA ASP A 305 48.88 54.73 -17.65
C ASP A 305 49.05 56.26 -17.85
N MET A 306 48.99 57.06 -16.78
CA MET A 306 49.28 58.50 -16.83
C MET A 306 50.72 58.77 -17.28
N ALA A 307 51.72 58.10 -16.70
CA ALA A 307 53.12 58.29 -17.06
C ALA A 307 53.43 57.87 -18.51
N MET A 308 52.77 56.82 -19.01
CA MET A 308 52.90 56.39 -20.41
C MET A 308 52.24 57.37 -21.39
N SER A 309 51.17 58.05 -20.99
CA SER A 309 50.53 59.09 -21.80
C SER A 309 51.33 60.39 -21.87
N GLU A 310 52.07 60.75 -20.81
CA GLU A 310 52.95 61.93 -20.79
C GLU A 310 54.23 61.74 -21.60
N ASN A 311 54.73 60.50 -21.74
CA ASN A 311 55.94 60.20 -22.55
C ASN A 311 55.68 60.06 -24.06
N MET A 312 54.43 60.19 -24.53
CA MET A 312 54.03 60.09 -25.95
C MET A 312 53.72 61.45 -26.61
N ILE A 313 54.05 62.56 -25.94
CA ILE A 313 53.98 63.95 -26.46
C ILE A 313 55.42 64.47 -26.61
#